data_AF-A0AAW2P693-F1
#
_entry.id   AF-A0AAW2P693-F1
#
_cell.length_a   1.000
_cell.length_b   1.000
_cell.length_c   1.000
_cell.angle_alpha   90.00
_cell.angle_beta   90.00
_cell.angle_gamma   90.00
#
_symmetry.space_group_name_H-M   'P 1'
#
loop_
_entity.id
_entity.type
_entity.pdbx_description
1 polymer ?
#
loop_
_entity_poly.entity_id
_entity_poly.type
_entity_poly.pdbx_seq_one_letter_code
_entity_poly.pdbx_strand_id
1 'polypeptide(L)'
;MVAGWSHHFVSKRKYHFIIPGNDEWNKPLNEGAFDLQTHLLHGLIHCNGFGHLICINGIEGGSKYICGREIMDLWDRICTTLHARQITVEDSSRKHMMDLRLLYGVAYGHCWFGKWGYRFCRGSFGVKEHDYERAMDILSSLELDQLIDDFSITNGCTHIEQMIHHYRDMSETNLVTIRDLLRFMLEHKPTVPTARYSTRISWSGKKLAFPTAIKRCSLKLSTRFSLRKSPLVKDYPTKCRKFSNVAANLDSRWPVRRLEHVAEVIVEALKEKRAVNDGCSSGMTRQEARDAARLHIGDTGLIDHVLKVMNNVVVGNYIVRRAVNRSTKVLEYTIHDCKSSKEAYLSKVPELIQAHTAVKLAAQMILYSKHFVKEWPFRDEDDDSLRFICRLTMSSIDLNSDSSCDFPPREYIVVPLYATIGDLKIAIQHAMRETYFVMEKLLVTEILDMEGLQDEEVLFGIIESGRELWVRGFGLDLENDLRYEGGTEKWTVKCKCGARDDDGERMVACDICETWQHTRCSGIEETEAVPRLFVCDACCSSLAPVQTQCSFTYNYDSHQGPLMLPHMPEVDMGLLYCK
;
A
#
# COMPACT_ATOMS: atom_id res chain seq x y z
N MET A 1 -11.76 0.48 15.12
CA MET A 1 -12.79 1.01 14.21
C MET A 1 -12.47 0.57 12.81
N VAL A 2 -13.48 0.33 11.97
CA VAL A 2 -13.24 0.06 10.55
C VAL A 2 -13.15 1.37 9.80
N ALA A 3 -12.06 1.54 9.05
CA ALA A 3 -11.79 2.76 8.30
C ALA A 3 -12.99 3.07 7.37
N GLY A 4 -13.41 4.33 7.32
CA GLY A 4 -14.54 4.75 6.47
C GLY A 4 -15.93 4.47 7.03
N TRP A 5 -16.04 3.88 8.21
CA TRP A 5 -17.32 3.56 8.84
C TRP A 5 -17.72 4.56 9.93
N SER A 6 -16.90 5.57 10.17
CA SER A 6 -16.99 6.51 11.29
C SER A 6 -18.30 7.30 11.36
N HIS A 7 -18.99 7.50 10.24
CA HIS A 7 -20.21 8.31 10.11
C HIS A 7 -21.51 7.49 10.22
N HIS A 8 -21.44 6.17 10.47
CA HIS A 8 -22.63 5.34 10.64
C HIS A 8 -23.14 5.39 12.08
N PHE A 9 -24.45 5.36 12.29
CA PHE A 9 -25.00 5.30 13.65
C PHE A 9 -24.58 4.02 14.37
N VAL A 10 -24.29 4.15 15.66
CA VAL A 10 -23.90 3.01 16.48
C VAL A 10 -25.05 2.02 16.60
N SER A 11 -24.77 0.77 16.19
CA SER A 11 -25.69 -0.35 16.34
C SER A 11 -25.64 -0.90 17.77
N LYS A 12 -26.79 -1.29 18.34
CA LYS A 12 -26.89 -1.83 19.71
C LYS A 12 -26.18 -3.17 19.89
N ARG A 13 -26.04 -3.95 18.80
CA ARG A 13 -25.41 -5.28 18.82
C ARG A 13 -24.47 -5.45 17.64
N LYS A 14 -23.41 -6.21 17.89
CA LYS A 14 -22.44 -6.65 16.89
C LYS A 14 -22.14 -8.13 17.11
N TYR A 15 -22.10 -8.90 16.04
CA TYR A 15 -21.91 -10.35 16.06
C TYR A 15 -20.57 -10.68 15.41
N HIS A 16 -19.71 -11.36 16.18
CA HIS A 16 -18.39 -11.80 15.71
C HIS A 16 -18.45 -13.28 15.31
N PHE A 17 -18.06 -13.57 14.08
CA PHE A 17 -17.97 -14.92 13.53
C PHE A 17 -16.50 -15.30 13.46
N ILE A 18 -16.06 -16.17 14.38
CA ILE A 18 -14.65 -16.51 14.55
C ILE A 18 -14.44 -18.01 14.36
N ILE A 19 -13.53 -18.36 13.47
CA ILE A 19 -12.92 -19.69 13.38
C ILE A 19 -11.49 -19.54 13.89
N PRO A 20 -11.19 -19.95 15.14
CA PRO A 20 -9.85 -19.80 15.69
C PRO A 20 -8.86 -20.74 14.99
N GLY A 21 -7.57 -20.48 15.21
CA GLY A 21 -6.50 -21.37 14.73
C GLY A 21 -6.70 -22.81 15.23
N ASN A 22 -6.20 -23.79 14.47
CA ASN A 22 -6.42 -25.21 14.76
C ASN A 22 -6.07 -25.64 16.20
N ASP A 23 -5.04 -25.03 16.80
CA ASP A 23 -4.56 -25.38 18.13
C ASP A 23 -5.32 -24.64 19.26
N GLU A 24 -6.29 -23.80 18.90
CA GLU A 24 -7.07 -22.96 19.82
C GLU A 24 -8.57 -23.28 19.81
N TRP A 25 -9.02 -24.22 18.96
CA TRP A 25 -10.44 -24.59 18.82
C TRP A 25 -11.16 -24.89 20.13
N ASN A 26 -10.48 -25.54 21.07
CA ASN A 26 -11.04 -25.94 22.36
C ASN A 26 -10.75 -24.95 23.50
N LYS A 27 -10.14 -23.80 23.20
CA LYS A 27 -9.81 -22.79 24.21
C LYS A 27 -10.91 -21.72 24.27
N PRO A 28 -11.22 -21.17 25.45
CA PRO A 28 -12.13 -20.03 25.55
C PRO A 28 -11.54 -18.82 24.82
N LEU A 29 -12.39 -18.04 24.17
CA LEU A 29 -12.02 -16.74 23.63
C LEU A 29 -11.79 -15.77 24.81
N ASN A 30 -10.64 -15.10 24.81
CA ASN A 30 -10.33 -14.02 25.75
C ASN A 30 -10.71 -12.66 25.15
N GLU A 31 -10.72 -11.60 25.96
CA GLU A 31 -11.08 -10.24 25.49
C GLU A 31 -10.19 -9.78 24.32
N GLY A 32 -8.90 -10.13 24.33
CA GLY A 32 -7.98 -9.82 23.23
C GLY A 32 -8.19 -10.65 21.96
N ALA A 33 -9.10 -11.64 21.95
CA ALA A 33 -9.33 -12.48 20.78
C ALA A 33 -9.83 -11.67 19.58
N PHE A 34 -10.53 -10.55 19.81
CA PHE A 34 -11.06 -9.73 18.71
C PHE A 34 -9.98 -8.94 17.98
N ASP A 35 -8.79 -8.78 18.55
CA ASP A 35 -7.66 -8.06 17.95
C ASP A 35 -6.66 -9.01 17.27
N LEU A 36 -6.87 -10.33 17.38
CA LEU A 36 -5.99 -11.33 16.80
C LEU A 36 -6.20 -11.48 15.30
N GLN A 37 -5.15 -11.20 14.52
CA GLN A 37 -5.13 -11.45 13.08
C GLN A 37 -4.82 -12.91 12.71
N THR A 38 -4.69 -13.80 13.71
CA THR A 38 -4.30 -15.21 13.53
C THR A 38 -5.48 -16.16 13.37
N HIS A 39 -6.72 -15.68 13.49
CA HIS A 39 -7.92 -16.50 13.26
C HIS A 39 -7.97 -17.00 11.81
N LEU A 40 -8.53 -18.19 11.59
CA LEU A 40 -8.76 -18.70 10.23
C LEU A 40 -9.86 -17.90 9.53
N LEU A 41 -10.87 -17.47 10.27
CA LEU A 41 -11.91 -16.54 9.85
C LEU A 41 -12.21 -15.60 11.01
N HIS A 42 -12.30 -14.30 10.73
CA HIS A 42 -12.93 -13.34 11.61
C HIS A 42 -13.78 -12.41 10.77
N GLY A 43 -15.10 -12.50 10.94
CA GLY A 43 -16.06 -11.55 10.38
C GLY A 43 -16.87 -10.87 11.49
N LEU A 44 -17.34 -9.66 11.20
CA LEU A 44 -18.15 -8.84 12.08
C LEU A 44 -19.42 -8.41 11.34
N ILE A 45 -20.59 -8.61 11.94
CA ILE A 45 -21.86 -8.12 11.39
C ILE A 45 -22.60 -7.34 12.47
N HIS A 46 -22.97 -6.11 12.15
CA HIS A 46 -23.80 -5.23 12.98
C HIS A 46 -25.27 -5.64 12.81
N CYS A 47 -26.11 -5.40 13.83
CA CYS A 47 -27.53 -5.79 13.75
C CYS A 47 -28.33 -5.06 12.65
N ASN A 48 -27.82 -3.96 12.10
CA ASN A 48 -28.37 -3.30 10.92
C ASN A 48 -27.99 -4.00 9.58
N GLY A 49 -27.35 -5.17 9.63
CA GLY A 49 -26.97 -5.97 8.47
C GLY A 49 -25.69 -5.53 7.76
N PHE A 50 -25.03 -4.46 8.20
CA PHE A 50 -23.72 -4.07 7.67
C PHE A 50 -22.61 -4.82 8.39
N GLY A 51 -21.48 -5.05 7.72
CA GLY A 51 -20.40 -5.81 8.33
C GLY A 51 -19.04 -5.66 7.65
N HIS A 52 -18.09 -6.35 8.26
CA HIS A 52 -16.68 -6.26 7.94
C HIS A 52 -16.07 -7.66 8.01
N LEU A 53 -15.45 -8.09 6.91
CA LEU A 53 -14.58 -9.24 6.90
C LEU A 53 -13.19 -8.78 7.35
N ILE A 54 -12.78 -9.22 8.54
CA ILE A 54 -11.58 -8.73 9.22
C ILE A 54 -10.36 -9.56 8.82
N CYS A 55 -10.46 -10.89 8.83
CA CYS A 55 -9.37 -11.73 8.35
C CYS A 55 -9.84 -13.08 7.81
N ILE A 56 -9.07 -13.61 6.86
CA ILE A 56 -9.18 -14.98 6.36
C ILE A 56 -7.78 -15.54 6.20
N ASN A 57 -7.52 -16.63 6.92
CA ASN A 57 -6.26 -17.34 6.89
C ASN A 57 -6.50 -18.79 6.46
N GLY A 58 -6.32 -19.05 5.16
CA GLY A 58 -6.35 -20.39 4.59
C GLY A 58 -5.09 -21.21 4.93
N ILE A 59 -4.78 -22.22 4.12
CA ILE A 59 -3.61 -23.10 4.36
C ILE A 59 -2.31 -22.32 4.47
N GLU A 60 -2.11 -21.32 3.61
CA GLU A 60 -0.93 -20.44 3.64
C GLU A 60 -0.91 -19.47 4.82
N GLY A 61 -2.08 -19.21 5.43
CA GLY A 61 -2.24 -18.41 6.63
C GLY A 61 -2.19 -19.23 7.93
N GLY A 62 -1.91 -20.54 7.86
CA GLY A 62 -1.74 -21.40 9.03
C GLY A 62 -2.85 -22.43 9.26
N SER A 63 -3.88 -22.48 8.42
CA SER A 63 -4.89 -23.54 8.46
C SER A 63 -4.28 -24.91 8.10
N LYS A 64 -4.55 -25.93 8.91
CA LYS A 64 -4.08 -27.31 8.63
C LYS A 64 -4.93 -28.05 7.59
N TYR A 65 -6.19 -27.64 7.39
CA TYR A 65 -7.18 -28.44 6.67
C TYR A 65 -7.99 -27.66 5.64
N ILE A 66 -8.39 -26.43 5.97
CA ILE A 66 -9.36 -25.64 5.17
C ILE A 66 -8.61 -24.60 4.36
N CYS A 67 -8.83 -24.54 3.05
CA CYS A 67 -8.24 -23.51 2.20
C CYS A 67 -9.04 -22.21 2.26
N GLY A 68 -8.41 -21.09 1.90
CA GLY A 68 -9.06 -19.77 1.96
C GLY A 68 -10.33 -19.67 1.13
N ARG A 69 -10.43 -20.43 0.03
CA ARG A 69 -11.64 -20.51 -0.80
C ARG A 69 -12.82 -21.10 -0.03
N GLU A 70 -12.62 -22.21 0.67
CA GLU A 70 -13.68 -22.87 1.45
C GLU A 70 -14.14 -21.99 2.63
N ILE A 71 -13.20 -21.26 3.26
CA ILE A 71 -13.53 -20.29 4.30
C ILE A 71 -14.38 -19.15 3.73
N MET A 72 -13.99 -18.62 2.57
CA MET A 72 -14.79 -17.60 1.88
C MET A 72 -16.17 -18.12 1.48
N ASP A 73 -16.28 -19.35 0.97
CA ASP A 73 -17.57 -19.95 0.61
C ASP A 73 -18.48 -20.09 1.84
N LEU A 74 -17.91 -20.44 3.00
CA LEU A 74 -18.64 -20.46 4.27
C LEU A 74 -19.08 -19.06 4.70
N TRP A 75 -18.16 -18.08 4.67
CA TRP A 75 -18.46 -16.69 5.01
C TRP A 75 -19.57 -16.12 4.14
N ASP A 76 -19.50 -16.34 2.82
CA ASP A 76 -20.50 -15.86 1.87
C ASP A 76 -21.90 -16.43 2.12
N ARG A 77 -21.96 -17.71 2.50
CA ARG A 77 -23.21 -18.37 2.91
C ARG A 77 -23.73 -17.80 4.23
N ILE A 78 -22.87 -17.55 5.22
CA ILE A 78 -23.27 -16.92 6.48
C ILE A 78 -23.89 -15.55 6.21
N CYS A 79 -23.22 -14.70 5.42
CA CYS A 79 -23.74 -13.38 5.06
C CYS A 79 -25.08 -13.46 4.32
N THR A 80 -25.22 -14.41 3.40
CA THR A 80 -26.46 -14.63 2.65
C THR A 80 -27.60 -15.10 3.56
N THR A 81 -27.36 -16.09 4.42
CA THR A 81 -28.37 -16.62 5.36
C THR A 81 -28.79 -15.59 6.40
N LEU A 82 -27.89 -14.72 6.83
CA LEU A 82 -28.18 -13.65 7.78
C LEU A 82 -28.77 -12.40 7.10
N HIS A 83 -29.00 -12.43 5.79
CA HIS A 83 -29.45 -11.29 5.01
C HIS A 83 -28.62 -10.02 5.30
N ALA A 84 -27.30 -10.19 5.37
CA ALA A 84 -26.38 -9.06 5.44
C ALA A 84 -26.68 -8.12 4.26
N ARG A 85 -26.59 -6.80 4.48
CA ARG A 85 -26.85 -5.78 3.46
C ARG A 85 -25.59 -5.46 2.67
N GLN A 86 -24.48 -5.28 3.39
CA GLN A 86 -23.21 -4.91 2.80
C GLN A 86 -22.08 -5.38 3.71
N ILE A 87 -21.05 -5.99 3.12
CA ILE A 87 -19.84 -6.42 3.80
C ILE A 87 -18.63 -5.78 3.14
N THR A 88 -17.81 -5.11 3.93
CA THR A 88 -16.53 -4.55 3.48
C THR A 88 -15.38 -5.48 3.84
N VAL A 89 -14.28 -5.38 3.09
CA VAL A 89 -13.04 -6.11 3.36
C VAL A 89 -11.84 -5.24 2.99
N GLU A 90 -10.82 -5.24 3.84
CA GLU A 90 -9.50 -4.70 3.51
C GLU A 90 -8.61 -5.83 2.99
N ASP A 91 -8.30 -5.81 1.70
CA ASP A 91 -7.48 -6.83 1.06
C ASP A 91 -5.98 -6.53 1.22
N SER A 92 -5.39 -7.15 2.25
CA SER A 92 -3.94 -7.21 2.46
C SER A 92 -3.33 -8.54 2.00
N SER A 93 -4.06 -9.31 1.17
CA SER A 93 -3.74 -10.70 0.88
C SER A 93 -2.48 -10.85 0.05
N ARG A 94 -1.58 -11.71 0.54
CA ARG A 94 -0.34 -12.09 -0.13
C ARG A 94 -0.22 -13.60 -0.19
N LYS A 95 0.28 -14.08 -1.32
CA LYS A 95 0.71 -15.47 -1.48
C LYS A 95 2.22 -15.48 -1.68
N HIS A 96 2.95 -15.99 -0.69
CA HIS A 96 4.39 -15.82 -0.55
C HIS A 96 4.78 -14.33 -0.54
N MET A 97 5.31 -13.81 -1.65
CA MET A 97 5.71 -12.41 -1.82
C MET A 97 4.87 -11.68 -2.88
N MET A 98 3.83 -12.33 -3.40
CA MET A 98 2.96 -11.78 -4.44
C MET A 98 1.70 -11.19 -3.84
N ASP A 99 1.47 -9.89 -4.05
CA ASP A 99 0.21 -9.23 -3.70
C ASP A 99 -0.90 -9.77 -4.62
N LEU A 100 -1.92 -10.40 -4.02
CA LEU A 100 -2.99 -11.03 -4.79
C LEU A 100 -3.82 -10.00 -5.56
N ARG A 101 -3.92 -8.75 -5.08
CA ARG A 101 -4.59 -7.66 -5.79
C ARG A 101 -3.96 -7.35 -7.14
N LEU A 102 -2.63 -7.35 -7.23
CA LEU A 102 -1.94 -7.18 -8.52
C LEU A 102 -2.17 -8.39 -9.41
N LEU A 103 -1.92 -9.59 -8.87
CA LEU A 103 -2.02 -10.83 -9.64
C LEU A 103 -3.43 -11.06 -10.20
N TYR A 104 -4.46 -10.99 -9.35
CA TYR A 104 -5.85 -11.17 -9.75
C TYR A 104 -6.40 -9.95 -10.48
N GLY A 105 -6.02 -8.73 -10.09
CA GLY A 105 -6.46 -7.52 -10.78
C GLY A 105 -6.04 -7.51 -12.23
N VAL A 106 -4.77 -7.83 -12.51
CA VAL A 106 -4.25 -7.88 -13.89
C VAL A 106 -4.79 -9.08 -14.66
N ALA A 107 -4.87 -10.26 -14.02
CA ALA A 107 -5.38 -11.46 -14.67
C ALA A 107 -6.89 -11.38 -14.95
N TYR A 108 -7.72 -11.09 -13.95
CA TYR A 108 -9.17 -11.22 -14.05
C TYR A 108 -9.93 -9.89 -14.07
N GLY A 109 -9.26 -8.76 -13.84
CA GLY A 109 -9.92 -7.44 -13.76
C GLY A 109 -10.57 -7.17 -12.40
N HIS A 110 -10.26 -7.96 -11.37
CA HIS A 110 -10.80 -7.80 -10.03
C HIS A 110 -9.84 -8.38 -8.99
N CYS A 111 -9.95 -7.98 -7.72
CA CYS A 111 -9.18 -8.59 -6.63
C CYS A 111 -9.56 -10.06 -6.40
N TRP A 112 -8.85 -10.78 -5.51
CA TRP A 112 -9.15 -12.18 -5.22
C TRP A 112 -10.59 -12.38 -4.70
N PHE A 113 -11.05 -11.45 -3.84
CA PHE A 113 -12.42 -11.44 -3.30
C PHE A 113 -13.50 -11.21 -4.37
N GLY A 114 -13.14 -10.67 -5.54
CA GLY A 114 -14.06 -10.44 -6.66
C GLY A 114 -14.77 -11.70 -7.14
N LYS A 115 -14.19 -12.89 -6.91
CA LYS A 115 -14.85 -14.18 -7.17
C LYS A 115 -16.16 -14.39 -6.40
N TRP A 116 -16.31 -13.73 -5.26
CA TRP A 116 -17.53 -13.75 -4.45
C TRP A 116 -18.41 -12.52 -4.66
N GLY A 117 -18.04 -11.61 -5.57
CA GLY A 117 -18.81 -10.39 -5.88
C GLY A 117 -18.36 -9.14 -5.10
N TYR A 118 -17.20 -9.17 -4.44
CA TYR A 118 -16.60 -7.97 -3.86
C TYR A 118 -16.02 -7.08 -4.96
N ARG A 119 -16.43 -5.82 -4.97
CA ARG A 119 -16.00 -4.80 -5.93
C ARG A 119 -15.23 -3.68 -5.24
N PHE A 120 -14.56 -2.85 -6.03
CA PHE A 120 -13.85 -1.69 -5.51
C PHE A 120 -14.81 -0.83 -4.66
N CYS A 121 -14.39 -0.47 -3.45
CA CYS A 121 -15.13 0.44 -2.59
C CYS A 121 -14.46 1.81 -2.61
N ARG A 122 -13.19 1.85 -2.22
CA ARG A 122 -12.38 3.07 -2.17
C ARG A 122 -10.90 2.75 -2.19
N GLY A 123 -10.11 3.67 -2.73
CA GLY A 123 -8.67 3.58 -2.73
C GLY A 123 -8.05 4.51 -1.68
N SER A 124 -6.91 4.08 -1.14
CA SER A 124 -6.06 4.93 -0.32
C SER A 124 -5.42 6.03 -1.15
N PHE A 125 -4.96 7.10 -0.49
CA PHE A 125 -4.27 8.22 -1.14
C PHE A 125 -5.08 8.85 -2.29
N GLY A 126 -6.41 8.91 -2.14
CA GLY A 126 -7.32 9.56 -3.09
C GLY A 126 -7.57 8.81 -4.40
N VAL A 127 -7.14 7.55 -4.50
CA VAL A 127 -7.42 6.71 -5.68
C VAL A 127 -8.92 6.45 -5.79
N LYS A 128 -9.49 6.75 -6.97
CA LYS A 128 -10.90 6.55 -7.31
C LYS A 128 -11.09 5.30 -8.17
N GLU A 129 -12.34 4.89 -8.38
CA GLU A 129 -12.68 3.69 -9.15
C GLU A 129 -12.13 3.73 -10.58
N HIS A 130 -12.32 4.84 -11.30
CA HIS A 130 -11.79 5.00 -12.66
C HIS A 130 -10.25 4.98 -12.72
N ASP A 131 -9.55 5.37 -11.66
CA ASP A 131 -8.09 5.26 -11.56
C ASP A 131 -7.67 3.80 -11.42
N TYR A 132 -8.40 3.05 -10.58
CA TYR A 132 -8.21 1.62 -10.35
C TYR A 132 -8.47 0.79 -11.62
N GLU A 133 -9.58 1.03 -12.32
CA GLU A 133 -9.91 0.38 -13.58
C GLU A 133 -8.86 0.65 -14.66
N ARG A 134 -8.51 1.93 -14.85
CA ARG A 134 -7.47 2.33 -15.81
C ARG A 134 -6.12 1.69 -15.49
N ALA A 135 -5.76 1.58 -14.22
CA ALA A 135 -4.53 0.93 -13.81
C ALA A 135 -4.51 -0.57 -14.14
N MET A 136 -5.64 -1.27 -13.95
CA MET A 136 -5.78 -2.67 -14.37
C MET A 136 -5.66 -2.80 -15.89
N ASP A 137 -6.32 -1.93 -16.65
CA ASP A 137 -6.26 -1.94 -18.11
C ASP A 137 -4.82 -1.75 -18.60
N ILE A 138 -4.11 -0.72 -18.12
CA ILE A 138 -2.70 -0.45 -18.49
C ILE A 138 -1.82 -1.68 -18.29
N LEU A 139 -1.89 -2.34 -17.13
CA LEU A 139 -1.02 -3.49 -16.84
C LEU A 139 -1.44 -4.74 -17.59
N SER A 140 -2.75 -4.93 -17.76
CA SER A 140 -3.30 -6.13 -18.37
C SER A 140 -3.17 -6.13 -19.89
N SER A 141 -3.10 -4.95 -20.52
CA SER A 141 -2.88 -4.78 -21.96
C SER A 141 -1.42 -4.78 -22.38
N LEU A 142 -0.46 -4.95 -21.44
CA LEU A 142 0.96 -5.00 -21.80
C LEU A 142 1.24 -6.20 -22.69
N GLU A 143 1.76 -5.93 -23.89
CA GLU A 143 2.13 -6.96 -24.85
C GLU A 143 3.40 -7.69 -24.39
N LEU A 144 3.35 -9.02 -24.45
CA LEU A 144 4.46 -9.87 -24.02
C LEU A 144 5.70 -9.70 -24.91
N ASP A 145 5.51 -9.44 -26.20
CA ASP A 145 6.62 -9.23 -27.14
C ASP A 145 7.36 -7.93 -26.83
N GLN A 146 6.62 -6.85 -26.54
CA GLN A 146 7.21 -5.59 -26.10
C GLN A 146 7.98 -5.76 -24.79
N LEU A 147 7.46 -6.56 -23.85
CA LEU A 147 8.16 -6.84 -22.59
C LEU A 147 9.44 -7.64 -22.81
N ILE A 148 9.44 -8.65 -23.67
CA ILE A 148 10.64 -9.41 -24.02
C ILE A 148 11.70 -8.47 -24.60
N ASP A 149 11.31 -7.60 -25.53
CA ASP A 149 12.21 -6.61 -26.12
C ASP A 149 12.79 -5.66 -25.05
N ASP A 150 11.95 -5.14 -24.15
CA ASP A 150 12.35 -4.24 -23.07
C ASP A 150 13.30 -4.92 -22.04
N PHE A 151 13.08 -6.20 -21.75
CA PHE A 151 13.95 -6.98 -20.88
C PHE A 151 15.28 -7.36 -21.54
N SER A 152 15.31 -7.58 -22.85
CA SER A 152 16.54 -7.88 -23.59
C SER A 152 17.54 -6.72 -23.55
N ILE A 153 17.02 -5.48 -23.45
CA ILE A 153 17.78 -4.24 -23.31
C ILE A 153 18.42 -4.10 -21.92
N THR A 154 17.79 -4.69 -20.90
CA THR A 154 18.21 -4.61 -19.50
C THR A 154 18.80 -5.96 -19.09
N ASN A 155 20.13 -6.14 -19.22
CA ASN A 155 20.96 -7.37 -19.02
C ASN A 155 20.74 -8.26 -17.75
N GLY A 156 19.54 -8.35 -17.17
CA GLY A 156 19.24 -9.05 -15.92
C GLY A 156 17.91 -9.79 -15.88
N CYS A 157 17.18 -9.97 -16.99
CA CYS A 157 15.85 -10.60 -16.99
C CYS A 157 15.65 -11.73 -18.02
N THR A 158 16.72 -12.40 -18.47
CA THR A 158 16.63 -13.57 -19.38
C THR A 158 15.73 -14.68 -18.84
N HIS A 159 15.59 -14.81 -17.52
CA HIS A 159 14.67 -15.75 -16.89
C HIS A 159 13.18 -15.43 -17.14
N ILE A 160 12.81 -14.15 -17.26
CA ILE A 160 11.43 -13.73 -17.53
C ILE A 160 11.08 -14.06 -18.98
N GLU A 161 11.98 -13.78 -19.91
CA GLU A 161 11.83 -14.13 -21.33
C GLU A 161 11.66 -15.66 -21.49
N GLN A 162 12.53 -16.44 -20.86
CA GLN A 162 12.44 -17.91 -20.86
C GLN A 162 11.11 -18.41 -20.28
N MET A 163 10.62 -17.79 -19.20
CA MET A 163 9.33 -18.12 -18.61
C MET A 163 8.17 -17.84 -19.58
N ILE A 164 8.17 -16.67 -20.24
CA ILE A 164 7.13 -16.30 -21.21
C ILE A 164 7.11 -17.30 -22.37
N HIS A 165 8.27 -17.61 -22.94
CA HIS A 165 8.37 -18.61 -24.02
C HIS A 165 7.87 -19.99 -23.57
N HIS A 166 8.26 -20.43 -22.37
CA HIS A 166 7.81 -21.72 -21.84
C HIS A 166 6.28 -21.84 -21.75
N TYR A 167 5.59 -20.80 -21.25
CA TYR A 167 4.13 -20.82 -21.16
C TYR A 167 3.44 -20.65 -22.53
N ARG A 168 4.05 -19.91 -23.47
CA ARG A 168 3.57 -19.84 -24.86
C ARG A 168 3.62 -21.20 -25.55
N ASP A 169 4.72 -21.93 -25.38
CA ASP A 169 4.90 -23.27 -25.98
C ASP A 169 3.94 -24.30 -25.39
N MET A 170 3.55 -24.15 -24.12
CA MET A 170 2.57 -25.03 -23.45
C MET A 170 1.11 -24.67 -23.75
N SER A 171 0.85 -23.46 -24.25
CA SER A 171 -0.51 -22.97 -24.47
C SER A 171 -1.00 -23.36 -25.86
N GLU A 172 -2.20 -23.93 -25.95
CA GLU A 172 -2.91 -24.13 -27.22
C GLU A 172 -3.41 -22.80 -27.82
N THR A 173 -3.49 -21.76 -26.99
CA THR A 173 -3.93 -20.41 -27.38
C THR A 173 -2.75 -19.45 -27.48
N ASN A 174 -2.84 -18.47 -28.38
CA ASN A 174 -1.78 -17.47 -28.50
C ASN A 174 -1.82 -16.50 -27.30
N LEU A 175 -0.79 -16.56 -26.45
CA LEU A 175 -0.64 -15.64 -25.33
C LEU A 175 0.00 -14.34 -25.82
N VAL A 176 -0.80 -13.27 -25.90
CA VAL A 176 -0.37 -11.96 -26.46
C VAL A 176 -0.02 -10.98 -25.34
N THR A 177 -0.83 -10.94 -24.27
CA THR A 177 -0.72 -9.94 -23.21
C THR A 177 -0.32 -10.55 -21.86
N ILE A 178 0.09 -9.69 -20.91
CA ILE A 178 0.30 -10.10 -19.51
C ILE A 178 -0.97 -10.71 -18.91
N ARG A 179 -2.16 -10.21 -19.27
CA ARG A 179 -3.44 -10.80 -18.83
C ARG A 179 -3.54 -12.26 -19.24
N ASP A 180 -3.26 -12.56 -20.51
CA ASP A 180 -3.38 -13.91 -21.06
C ASP A 180 -2.41 -14.86 -20.37
N LEU A 181 -1.15 -14.42 -20.20
CA LEU A 181 -0.13 -15.19 -19.49
C LEU A 181 -0.54 -15.50 -18.05
N LEU A 182 -0.95 -14.48 -17.28
CA LEU A 182 -1.31 -14.67 -15.87
C LEU A 182 -2.58 -15.53 -15.71
N ARG A 183 -3.58 -15.37 -16.58
CA ARG A 183 -4.76 -16.26 -16.59
C ARG A 183 -4.36 -17.70 -16.85
N PHE A 184 -3.58 -17.93 -17.90
CA PHE A 184 -3.11 -19.28 -18.24
C PHE A 184 -2.32 -19.90 -17.08
N MET A 185 -1.38 -19.16 -16.47
CA MET A 185 -0.61 -19.63 -15.31
C MET A 185 -1.47 -19.98 -14.09
N LEU A 186 -2.57 -19.26 -13.86
CA LEU A 186 -3.46 -19.48 -12.71
C LEU A 186 -4.45 -20.62 -12.94
N GLU A 187 -4.86 -20.85 -14.18
CA GLU A 187 -5.79 -21.93 -14.56
C GLU A 187 -5.06 -23.25 -14.81
N HIS A 188 -3.85 -23.18 -15.36
CA HIS A 188 -3.02 -24.34 -15.62
C HIS A 188 -2.49 -24.91 -14.31
N LYS A 189 -3.19 -25.90 -13.76
CA LYS A 189 -2.62 -26.77 -12.73
C LYS A 189 -1.50 -27.56 -13.41
N PRO A 190 -0.24 -27.43 -12.96
CA PRO A 190 0.83 -28.24 -13.53
C PRO A 190 0.43 -29.72 -13.38
N THR A 191 0.39 -30.45 -14.49
CA THR A 191 0.18 -31.90 -14.49
C THR A 191 1.47 -32.55 -13.97
N VAL A 192 1.71 -32.41 -12.68
CA VAL A 192 2.76 -33.13 -11.95
C VAL A 192 2.05 -33.98 -10.92
N PRO A 193 2.21 -35.32 -10.93
CA PRO A 193 1.70 -36.17 -9.87
C PRO A 193 2.19 -35.64 -8.54
N THR A 194 1.29 -35.56 -7.56
CA THR A 194 1.52 -35.09 -6.20
C THR A 194 2.50 -36.00 -5.44
N ALA A 195 3.77 -36.04 -5.86
CA ALA A 195 4.88 -36.41 -5.01
C ALA A 195 5.28 -35.15 -4.26
N ARG A 196 4.98 -35.16 -2.97
CA ARG A 196 5.41 -34.16 -1.98
C ARG A 196 6.84 -33.72 -2.30
N TYR A 197 7.03 -32.46 -2.70
CA TYR A 197 8.35 -31.82 -2.69
C TYR A 197 8.75 -31.62 -1.21
N SER A 198 9.14 -32.72 -0.60
CA SER A 198 10.06 -32.72 0.51
C SER A 198 11.40 -32.28 -0.08
N THR A 199 11.88 -31.13 0.37
CA THR A 199 13.27 -30.71 0.22
C THR A 199 14.21 -31.87 0.56
N ARG A 200 14.84 -32.46 -0.46
CA ARG A 200 16.15 -33.12 -0.37
C ARG A 200 16.72 -33.33 -1.77
N ILE A 201 17.62 -32.42 -2.13
CA ILE A 201 18.65 -32.61 -3.16
C ILE A 201 19.43 -33.87 -2.75
N SER A 202 19.44 -34.89 -3.61
CA SER A 202 20.26 -36.10 -3.42
C SER A 202 21.69 -35.84 -3.86
N TRP A 203 22.60 -35.67 -2.91
CA TRP A 203 24.02 -35.92 -3.13
C TRP A 203 24.27 -37.42 -2.94
N SER A 204 24.97 -38.01 -3.90
CA SER A 204 25.43 -39.40 -3.94
C SER A 204 26.04 -39.93 -2.64
N GLY A 205 25.62 -41.14 -2.24
CA GLY A 205 26.51 -42.19 -1.71
C GLY A 205 26.98 -42.09 -0.26
N LYS A 206 26.25 -42.74 0.66
CA LYS A 206 26.69 -43.85 1.54
C LYS A 206 25.71 -44.03 2.71
N LYS A 207 25.29 -45.28 2.94
CA LYS A 207 24.41 -45.75 4.03
C LYS A 207 25.05 -45.52 5.40
N LEU A 208 24.25 -45.21 6.44
CA LEU A 208 23.98 -46.11 7.59
C LEU A 208 22.96 -45.49 8.57
N ALA A 209 22.42 -46.37 9.43
CA ALA A 209 21.17 -46.29 10.19
C ALA A 209 21.07 -45.25 11.32
N PHE A 210 19.82 -44.94 11.71
CA PHE A 210 19.42 -44.34 12.99
C PHE A 210 19.60 -45.33 14.16
N PRO A 211 19.76 -44.84 15.40
CA PRO A 211 18.62 -44.88 16.32
C PRO A 211 18.38 -43.62 17.17
N THR A 212 17.10 -43.41 17.45
CA THR A 212 16.44 -42.58 18.46
C THR A 212 17.12 -42.50 19.83
N ALA A 213 17.17 -41.30 20.45
CA ALA A 213 16.58 -41.02 21.77
C ALA A 213 16.71 -39.54 22.19
N ILE A 214 15.62 -39.07 22.78
CA ILE A 214 15.27 -37.79 23.41
C ILE A 214 16.35 -37.19 24.32
N LYS A 215 16.52 -35.85 24.27
CA LYS A 215 16.56 -35.01 25.49
C LYS A 215 16.25 -33.53 25.19
N ARG A 216 15.14 -33.08 25.78
CA ARG A 216 14.82 -31.66 26.00
C ARG A 216 15.96 -31.01 26.78
N CYS A 217 16.44 -29.86 26.32
CA CYS A 217 17.07 -28.87 27.18
C CYS A 217 16.38 -27.52 26.95
N SER A 218 15.65 -27.11 27.97
CA SER A 218 15.17 -25.76 28.21
C SER A 218 16.34 -24.80 28.35
N LEU A 219 16.38 -23.78 27.50
CA LEU A 219 17.08 -22.53 27.79
C LEU A 219 16.13 -21.39 27.45
N LYS A 220 15.66 -20.71 28.50
CA LYS A 220 15.12 -19.35 28.41
C LYS A 220 16.26 -18.48 27.85
N LEU A 221 16.01 -17.74 26.77
CA LEU A 221 16.88 -16.66 26.37
C LEU A 221 16.08 -15.42 25.93
N SER A 222 16.06 -14.47 26.85
CA SER A 222 16.10 -13.02 26.66
C SER A 222 16.02 -12.51 25.21
N THR A 223 14.93 -11.80 24.91
CA THR A 223 14.73 -11.01 23.69
C THR A 223 15.59 -9.73 23.74
N ARG A 224 16.87 -9.88 23.36
CA ARG A 224 17.68 -8.78 22.79
C ARG A 224 18.57 -9.38 21.71
N PHE A 225 18.21 -9.17 20.45
CA PHE A 225 19.18 -9.24 19.36
C PHE A 225 19.00 -8.09 18.38
N SER A 226 20.09 -7.33 18.28
CA SER A 226 20.30 -6.22 17.37
C SER A 226 20.22 -6.68 15.91
N LEU A 227 19.32 -6.08 15.13
CA LEU A 227 19.45 -6.04 13.68
C LEU A 227 20.53 -5.02 13.31
N ARG A 228 21.77 -5.49 13.11
CA ARG A 228 22.73 -4.79 12.25
C ARG A 228 22.34 -5.07 10.80
N LYS A 229 21.52 -4.20 10.20
CA LYS A 229 21.39 -4.11 8.75
C LYS A 229 22.67 -3.47 8.20
N SER A 230 23.37 -4.16 7.30
CA SER A 230 24.35 -3.54 6.41
C SER A 230 23.61 -2.64 5.40
N PRO A 231 24.17 -1.49 4.98
CA PRO A 231 23.48 -0.60 4.05
C PRO A 231 23.59 -1.14 2.62
N LEU A 232 22.46 -1.57 2.05
CA LEU A 232 22.30 -1.71 0.60
C LEU A 232 22.15 -0.31 0.01
N VAL A 233 23.27 0.25 -0.47
CA VAL A 233 23.32 1.49 -1.22
C VAL A 233 22.56 1.28 -2.55
N LYS A 234 21.51 2.07 -2.75
CA LYS A 234 20.81 2.24 -4.04
C LYS A 234 21.79 2.84 -5.05
N ASP A 235 22.18 2.07 -6.07
CA ASP A 235 22.93 2.60 -7.21
C ASP A 235 21.96 3.36 -8.14
N TYR A 236 22.02 4.69 -8.09
CA TYR A 236 21.51 5.56 -9.16
C TYR A 236 22.40 5.39 -10.41
N PRO A 237 21.91 5.60 -11.65
CA PRO A 237 22.78 5.65 -12.81
C PRO A 237 23.75 6.83 -12.68
N THR A 238 24.99 6.53 -12.33
CA THR A 238 26.05 7.52 -12.12
C THR A 238 26.33 8.25 -13.43
N LYS A 239 25.92 9.53 -13.53
CA LYS A 239 26.20 10.42 -14.67
C LYS A 239 27.69 10.38 -15.02
N CYS A 240 28.07 9.66 -16.07
CA CYS A 240 29.44 9.67 -16.58
C CYS A 240 29.71 11.03 -17.25
N ARG A 241 30.81 11.69 -16.90
CA ARG A 241 31.19 13.01 -17.44
C ARG A 241 32.30 12.84 -18.48
N LYS A 242 32.34 13.67 -19.53
CA LYS A 242 33.52 13.73 -20.41
C LYS A 242 34.72 14.25 -19.63
N PHE A 243 35.88 13.63 -19.79
CA PHE A 243 37.09 14.04 -19.07
C PHE A 243 37.46 15.49 -19.37
N SER A 244 37.29 15.93 -20.62
CA SER A 244 37.47 17.33 -21.02
C SER A 244 36.71 18.33 -20.14
N ASN A 245 35.46 17.99 -19.79
CA ASN A 245 34.62 18.85 -18.95
C ASN A 245 35.03 18.78 -17.47
N VAL A 246 35.57 17.64 -17.02
CA VAL A 246 36.13 17.51 -15.67
C VAL A 246 37.42 18.33 -15.59
N ALA A 247 38.32 18.16 -16.54
CA ALA A 247 39.60 18.86 -16.63
C ALA A 247 39.45 20.38 -16.75
N ALA A 248 38.46 20.86 -17.50
CA ALA A 248 38.17 22.30 -17.62
C ALA A 248 37.61 22.95 -16.33
N ASN A 249 37.01 22.16 -15.44
CA ASN A 249 36.45 22.64 -14.17
C ASN A 249 37.34 22.35 -12.95
N LEU A 250 38.55 21.80 -13.17
CA LEU A 250 39.53 21.60 -12.12
C LEU A 250 40.40 22.85 -12.01
N ASP A 251 40.46 23.45 -10.81
CA ASP A 251 41.44 24.49 -10.48
C ASP A 251 42.82 23.83 -10.33
N SER A 252 43.44 23.53 -11.48
CA SER A 252 44.66 22.73 -11.59
C SER A 252 45.81 23.59 -12.07
N ARG A 253 47.01 23.36 -11.51
CA ARG A 253 48.25 24.04 -11.92
C ARG A 253 48.69 23.65 -13.35
N TRP A 254 48.17 22.55 -13.90
CA TRP A 254 48.55 22.04 -15.22
C TRP A 254 47.48 22.38 -16.28
N PRO A 255 47.89 22.69 -17.54
CA PRO A 255 46.94 22.95 -18.63
C PRO A 255 46.01 21.75 -18.93
N VAL A 256 44.77 22.03 -19.32
CA VAL A 256 43.73 21.02 -19.65
C VAL A 256 44.21 19.99 -20.66
N ARG A 257 44.87 20.43 -21.74
CA ARG A 257 45.44 19.52 -22.76
C ARG A 257 46.43 18.51 -22.19
N ARG A 258 47.19 18.92 -21.17
CA ARG A 258 48.18 18.06 -20.51
C ARG A 258 47.49 17.03 -19.59
N LEU A 259 46.39 17.42 -18.94
CA LEU A 259 45.56 16.50 -18.15
C LEU A 259 44.84 15.47 -19.05
N GLU A 260 44.33 15.90 -20.20
CA GLU A 260 43.69 15.04 -21.19
C GLU A 260 44.66 14.00 -21.75
N HIS A 261 45.87 14.43 -22.12
CA HIS A 261 46.91 13.52 -22.60
C HIS A 261 47.29 12.46 -21.54
N VAL A 262 47.39 12.84 -20.27
CA VAL A 262 47.64 11.87 -19.18
C VAL A 262 46.48 10.88 -19.05
N ALA A 263 45.23 11.33 -19.19
CA ALA A 263 44.06 10.46 -19.13
C ALA A 263 44.03 9.45 -20.30
N GLU A 264 44.44 9.87 -21.49
CA GLU A 264 44.60 8.99 -22.66
C GLU A 264 45.68 7.93 -22.43
N VAL A 265 46.85 8.32 -21.92
CA VAL A 265 47.95 7.39 -21.58
C VAL A 265 47.50 6.35 -20.55
N ILE A 266 46.71 6.75 -19.56
CA ILE A 266 46.16 5.81 -18.56
C ILE A 266 45.16 4.84 -19.20
N VAL A 267 44.35 5.28 -20.16
CA VAL A 267 43.42 4.40 -20.89
C VAL A 267 44.18 3.41 -21.77
N GLU A 268 45.25 3.81 -22.44
CA GLU A 268 46.10 2.90 -23.22
C GLU A 268 46.76 1.84 -22.33
N ALA A 269 47.32 2.24 -21.19
CA ALA A 269 47.86 1.29 -20.21
C ALA A 269 46.80 0.26 -19.75
N LEU A 270 45.57 0.71 -19.48
CA LEU A 270 44.46 -0.17 -19.10
C LEU A 270 44.03 -1.12 -20.22
N LYS A 271 44.13 -0.70 -21.50
CA LYS A 271 43.88 -1.57 -22.65
C LYS A 271 44.94 -2.65 -22.79
N GLU A 272 46.20 -2.29 -22.65
CA GLU A 272 47.31 -3.25 -22.72
C GLU A 272 47.16 -4.34 -21.65
N LYS A 273 46.87 -3.97 -20.40
CA LYS A 273 46.62 -4.96 -19.33
C LYS A 273 45.38 -5.80 -19.56
N ARG A 274 44.34 -5.26 -20.20
CA ARG A 274 43.15 -6.02 -20.61
C ARG A 274 43.48 -7.04 -21.72
N ALA A 275 44.34 -6.68 -22.68
CA ALA A 275 44.74 -7.55 -23.78
C ALA A 275 45.60 -8.73 -23.32
N VAL A 276 46.40 -8.56 -22.27
CA VAL A 276 47.27 -9.62 -21.70
C VAL A 276 46.47 -10.68 -20.93
N ASN A 277 45.28 -10.36 -20.41
CA ASN A 277 44.51 -11.21 -19.47
C ASN A 277 43.29 -11.92 -20.07
N ASP A 278 43.26 -12.12 -21.40
CA ASP A 278 42.26 -12.91 -22.14
C ASP A 278 40.79 -12.73 -21.68
N GLY A 279 40.37 -11.47 -21.52
CA GLY A 279 38.98 -11.11 -21.22
C GLY A 279 38.54 -11.18 -19.75
N CYS A 280 39.39 -11.65 -18.82
CA CYS A 280 39.09 -11.57 -17.39
C CYS A 280 39.33 -10.13 -16.89
N SER A 281 38.32 -9.51 -16.26
CA SER A 281 38.34 -8.10 -15.83
C SER A 281 39.26 -7.86 -14.62
N SER A 282 40.58 -8.02 -14.78
CA SER A 282 41.57 -7.64 -13.78
C SER A 282 41.92 -6.16 -13.98
N GLY A 283 41.53 -5.31 -13.03
CA GLY A 283 41.85 -3.88 -13.09
C GLY A 283 43.33 -3.58 -12.79
N MET A 284 43.75 -2.33 -13.02
CA MET A 284 45.02 -1.83 -12.51
C MET A 284 44.84 -1.24 -11.12
N THR A 285 45.71 -1.58 -10.18
CA THR A 285 45.83 -0.83 -8.93
C THR A 285 46.32 0.58 -9.20
N ARG A 286 46.15 1.50 -8.23
CA ARG A 286 46.67 2.87 -8.34
C ARG A 286 48.18 2.89 -8.62
N GLN A 287 48.95 1.97 -8.03
CA GLN A 287 50.40 1.91 -8.20
C GLN A 287 50.77 1.43 -9.60
N GLU A 288 50.12 0.37 -10.10
CA GLU A 288 50.34 -0.14 -11.46
C GLU A 288 49.96 0.89 -12.54
N ALA A 289 48.82 1.56 -12.39
CA ALA A 289 48.41 2.61 -13.32
C ALA A 289 49.38 3.80 -13.32
N ARG A 290 49.94 4.15 -12.15
CA ARG A 290 50.96 5.18 -12.03
C ARG A 290 52.26 4.78 -12.72
N ASP A 291 52.74 3.56 -12.45
CA ASP A 291 54.02 3.09 -12.96
C ASP A 291 53.98 2.86 -14.48
N ALA A 292 52.83 2.41 -15.02
CA ALA A 292 52.61 2.34 -16.47
C ALA A 292 52.60 3.73 -17.13
N ALA A 293 51.91 4.71 -16.52
CA ALA A 293 51.89 6.08 -17.04
C ALA A 293 53.25 6.80 -16.93
N ARG A 294 54.08 6.45 -15.94
CA ARG A 294 55.45 7.00 -15.74
C ARG A 294 56.40 6.69 -16.90
N LEU A 295 56.14 5.64 -17.68
CA LEU A 295 56.91 5.32 -18.87
C LEU A 295 56.80 6.41 -19.95
N HIS A 296 55.68 7.15 -19.95
CA HIS A 296 55.37 8.17 -20.94
C HIS A 296 55.38 9.59 -20.36
N ILE A 297 55.19 9.74 -19.04
CA ILE A 297 55.04 11.03 -18.35
C ILE A 297 55.97 11.10 -17.13
N GLY A 298 56.93 12.02 -17.15
CA GLY A 298 57.90 12.17 -16.05
C GLY A 298 57.35 12.87 -14.79
N ASP A 299 56.26 13.63 -14.89
CA ASP A 299 55.66 14.35 -13.75
C ASP A 299 54.72 13.43 -12.96
N THR A 300 55.21 12.96 -11.82
CA THR A 300 54.49 11.98 -11.00
C THR A 300 53.35 12.59 -10.19
N GLY A 301 53.41 13.91 -9.90
CA GLY A 301 52.34 14.64 -9.24
C GLY A 301 51.15 14.86 -10.16
N LEU A 302 51.41 15.10 -11.45
CA LEU A 302 50.40 15.20 -12.51
C LEU A 302 49.62 13.88 -12.69
N ILE A 303 50.32 12.74 -12.76
CA ILE A 303 49.68 11.42 -12.89
C ILE A 303 48.77 11.12 -11.69
N ASP A 304 49.24 11.42 -10.48
CA ASP A 304 48.45 11.23 -9.25
C ASP A 304 47.19 12.07 -9.23
N HIS A 305 47.30 13.31 -9.69
CA HIS A 305 46.19 14.25 -9.77
C HIS A 305 45.10 13.73 -10.72
N VAL A 306 45.50 13.23 -11.90
CA VAL A 306 44.56 12.66 -12.88
C VAL A 306 43.92 11.37 -12.35
N LEU A 307 44.69 10.42 -11.81
CA LEU A 307 44.14 9.20 -11.19
C LEU A 307 43.16 9.49 -10.04
N LYS A 308 43.36 10.59 -9.30
CA LYS A 308 42.44 11.02 -8.23
C LYS A 308 41.06 11.40 -8.76
N VAL A 309 40.97 11.95 -9.97
CA VAL A 309 39.72 12.42 -10.59
C VAL A 309 39.13 11.45 -11.63
N MET A 310 39.86 10.41 -12.01
CA MET A 310 39.40 9.36 -12.93
C MET A 310 38.46 8.36 -12.26
N ASN A 311 37.22 8.77 -12.02
CA ASN A 311 36.12 7.88 -11.63
C ASN A 311 34.83 8.22 -12.37
N ASN A 312 34.30 7.26 -13.13
CA ASN A 312 33.12 7.44 -13.98
C ASN A 312 33.31 8.54 -15.02
N VAL A 313 34.48 8.56 -15.66
CA VAL A 313 34.85 9.57 -16.65
C VAL A 313 35.05 8.94 -18.02
N VAL A 314 34.56 9.62 -19.06
CA VAL A 314 34.70 9.20 -20.46
C VAL A 314 35.96 9.82 -21.06
N VAL A 315 36.85 8.98 -21.56
CA VAL A 315 38.09 9.34 -22.26
C VAL A 315 38.07 8.61 -23.61
N GLY A 316 37.95 9.37 -24.71
CA GLY A 316 37.71 8.79 -26.04
C GLY A 316 36.43 7.94 -26.07
N ASN A 317 36.57 6.67 -26.50
CA ASN A 317 35.48 5.69 -26.56
C ASN A 317 35.39 4.79 -25.31
N TYR A 318 36.06 5.14 -24.22
CA TYR A 318 36.16 4.31 -23.03
C TYR A 318 35.64 5.03 -21.79
N ILE A 319 34.96 4.27 -20.91
CA ILE A 319 34.57 4.72 -19.59
C ILE A 319 35.56 4.16 -18.58
N VAL A 320 36.28 5.04 -17.89
CA VAL A 320 37.17 4.65 -16.80
C VAL A 320 36.41 4.66 -15.48
N ARG A 321 36.38 3.51 -14.81
CA ARG A 321 35.77 3.34 -13.48
C ARG A 321 36.83 3.01 -12.45
N ARG A 322 36.59 3.50 -11.24
CA ARG A 322 37.44 3.24 -10.07
C ARG A 322 36.60 2.60 -8.99
N ALA A 323 36.87 1.34 -8.68
CA ALA A 323 36.12 0.58 -7.69
C ALA A 323 37.06 -0.21 -6.76
N VAL A 324 36.63 -0.44 -5.52
CA VAL A 324 37.35 -1.33 -4.60
C VAL A 324 36.94 -2.76 -4.91
N ASN A 325 37.91 -3.60 -5.24
CA ASN A 325 37.68 -5.01 -5.46
C ASN A 325 37.27 -5.68 -4.12
N ARG A 326 36.12 -6.37 -4.12
CA ARG A 326 35.52 -6.90 -2.89
C ARG A 326 36.32 -8.03 -2.27
N SER A 327 37.09 -8.79 -3.08
CA SER A 327 37.90 -9.91 -2.62
C SER A 327 39.29 -9.48 -2.14
N THR A 328 39.94 -8.54 -2.83
CA THR A 328 41.31 -8.08 -2.48
C THR A 328 41.33 -6.86 -1.57
N LYS A 329 40.20 -6.15 -1.42
CA LYS A 329 40.08 -4.84 -0.73
C LYS A 329 40.99 -3.75 -1.32
N VAL A 330 41.54 -3.96 -2.52
CA VAL A 330 42.39 -2.99 -3.22
C VAL A 330 41.55 -2.18 -4.21
N LEU A 331 41.87 -0.90 -4.36
CA LEU A 331 41.24 -0.01 -5.33
C LEU A 331 41.83 -0.22 -6.73
N GLU A 332 40.97 -0.54 -7.68
CA GLU A 332 41.31 -0.89 -9.05
C GLU A 332 40.62 0.05 -10.06
N TYR A 333 41.32 0.32 -11.17
CA TYR A 333 40.85 1.08 -12.32
C TYR A 333 40.53 0.09 -13.46
N THR A 334 39.36 0.25 -14.07
CA THR A 334 38.89 -0.59 -15.19
C THR A 334 38.33 0.27 -16.33
N ILE A 335 38.33 -0.28 -17.54
CA ILE A 335 37.78 0.37 -18.74
C ILE A 335 36.60 -0.40 -19.32
N HIS A 336 35.62 0.32 -19.87
CA HIS A 336 34.48 -0.24 -20.60
C HIS A 336 34.27 0.48 -21.95
N ASP A 337 34.00 -0.28 -23.01
CA ASP A 337 33.75 0.25 -24.36
C ASP A 337 32.41 1.02 -24.46
N CYS A 338 32.41 2.14 -25.18
CA CYS A 338 31.25 3.04 -25.28
C CYS A 338 30.35 2.79 -26.52
N LYS A 339 30.67 1.87 -27.45
CA LYS A 339 29.87 1.62 -28.67
C LYS A 339 29.82 0.15 -29.15
N SER A 340 28.63 -0.45 -29.10
CA SER A 340 27.78 -0.79 -30.25
C SER A 340 26.33 -0.87 -29.73
N SER A 341 25.34 -0.40 -30.52
CA SER A 341 23.89 -0.23 -30.21
C SER A 341 23.37 1.18 -29.86
N LYS A 342 24.17 2.26 -29.85
CA LYS A 342 23.69 3.57 -29.35
C LYS A 342 22.82 4.44 -30.29
N GLU A 343 22.71 4.12 -31.58
CA GLU A 343 21.90 4.96 -32.50
C GLU A 343 20.40 4.61 -32.47
N ALA A 344 20.01 3.43 -32.00
CA ALA A 344 18.61 3.06 -31.72
C ALA A 344 18.17 3.38 -30.27
N TYR A 345 19.12 3.52 -29.34
CA TYR A 345 18.83 3.74 -27.92
C TYR A 345 18.39 5.18 -27.61
N LEU A 346 18.96 6.20 -28.26
CA LEU A 346 18.67 7.60 -27.89
C LEU A 346 17.30 8.11 -28.36
N SER A 347 16.65 7.44 -29.31
CA SER A 347 15.31 7.82 -29.78
C SER A 347 14.18 7.26 -28.92
N LYS A 348 14.37 6.11 -28.25
CA LYS A 348 13.35 5.42 -27.44
C LYS A 348 13.41 5.70 -25.92
N VAL A 349 14.45 6.37 -25.41
CA VAL A 349 14.62 6.63 -23.96
C VAL A 349 13.45 7.41 -23.33
N PRO A 350 12.89 8.48 -23.95
CA PRO A 350 11.76 9.19 -23.37
C PRO A 350 10.50 8.32 -23.28
N GLU A 351 10.18 7.55 -24.33
CA GLU A 351 9.03 6.64 -24.39
C GLU A 351 9.15 5.49 -23.38
N LEU A 352 10.33 4.88 -23.26
CA LEU A 352 10.57 3.79 -22.30
C LEU A 352 10.50 4.26 -20.84
N ILE A 353 11.03 5.46 -20.53
CA ILE A 353 10.90 6.05 -19.18
C ILE A 353 9.44 6.38 -18.87
N GLN A 354 8.69 6.90 -19.86
CA GLN A 354 7.28 7.25 -19.69
C GLN A 354 6.42 5.99 -19.50
N ALA A 355 6.65 4.94 -20.29
CA ALA A 355 6.01 3.64 -20.15
C ALA A 355 6.33 2.98 -18.80
N HIS A 356 7.60 2.95 -18.39
CA HIS A 356 8.01 2.41 -17.08
C HIS A 356 7.41 3.20 -15.91
N THR A 357 7.27 4.52 -16.06
CA THR A 357 6.59 5.37 -15.06
C THR A 357 5.10 5.06 -15.00
N ALA A 358 4.44 4.89 -16.14
CA ALA A 358 3.03 4.52 -16.22
C ALA A 358 2.75 3.15 -15.59
N VAL A 359 3.55 2.12 -15.91
CA VAL A 359 3.45 0.77 -15.32
C VAL A 359 3.63 0.83 -13.80
N LYS A 360 4.64 1.57 -13.31
CA LYS A 360 4.88 1.73 -11.88
C LYS A 360 3.72 2.43 -11.17
N LEU A 361 3.15 3.48 -11.76
CA LEU A 361 2.01 4.21 -11.21
C LEU A 361 0.75 3.34 -11.21
N ALA A 362 0.48 2.59 -12.28
CA ALA A 362 -0.63 1.67 -12.37
C ALA A 362 -0.54 0.57 -11.29
N ALA A 363 0.63 -0.03 -11.12
CA ALA A 363 0.85 -1.00 -10.05
C ALA A 363 0.61 -0.39 -8.66
N GLN A 364 1.06 0.84 -8.42
CA GLN A 364 0.79 1.54 -7.16
C GLN A 364 -0.69 1.83 -6.94
N MET A 365 -1.43 2.24 -7.98
CA MET A 365 -2.88 2.49 -7.86
C MET A 365 -3.66 1.24 -7.47
N ILE A 366 -3.33 0.08 -8.06
CA ILE A 366 -3.91 -1.20 -7.65
C ILE A 366 -3.54 -1.53 -6.19
N LEU A 367 -2.29 -1.28 -5.78
CA LEU A 367 -1.83 -1.54 -4.41
C LEU A 367 -2.42 -0.57 -3.37
N TYR A 368 -2.82 0.64 -3.75
CA TYR A 368 -3.57 1.55 -2.88
C TYR A 368 -5.06 1.23 -2.83
N SER A 369 -5.57 0.45 -3.78
CA SER A 369 -6.96 0.00 -3.80
C SER A 369 -7.11 -1.20 -2.86
N LYS A 370 -7.20 -0.95 -1.55
CA LYS A 370 -7.25 -2.01 -0.53
C LYS A 370 -8.68 -2.34 -0.08
N HIS A 371 -9.60 -1.39 -0.19
CA HIS A 371 -10.95 -1.54 0.38
C HIS A 371 -11.93 -2.00 -0.69
N PHE A 372 -12.56 -3.13 -0.44
CA PHE A 372 -13.57 -3.74 -1.30
C PHE A 372 -14.88 -3.92 -0.54
N VAL A 373 -15.98 -3.99 -1.27
CA VAL A 373 -17.31 -4.12 -0.72
C VAL A 373 -18.16 -5.09 -1.54
N LYS A 374 -18.96 -5.89 -0.86
CA LYS A 374 -20.03 -6.67 -1.48
C LYS A 374 -21.37 -6.18 -0.91
N GLU A 375 -22.32 -5.94 -1.80
CA GLU A 375 -23.69 -5.63 -1.43
C GLU A 375 -24.59 -6.80 -1.76
N TRP A 376 -25.52 -7.08 -0.86
CA TRP A 376 -26.62 -7.99 -1.08
C TRP A 376 -27.85 -7.14 -1.33
N PRO A 377 -28.39 -7.17 -2.56
CA PRO A 377 -29.55 -6.37 -2.89
C PRO A 377 -30.75 -6.82 -2.06
N PHE A 378 -31.61 -5.86 -1.73
CA PHE A 378 -32.92 -6.16 -1.19
C PHE A 378 -33.67 -7.10 -2.15
N ARG A 379 -34.33 -8.12 -1.59
CA ARG A 379 -35.16 -9.06 -2.33
C ARG A 379 -36.54 -9.06 -1.69
N ASP A 380 -37.53 -8.78 -2.51
CA ASP A 380 -38.91 -9.07 -2.15
C ASP A 380 -39.18 -10.52 -2.53
N GLU A 381 -39.44 -11.36 -1.54
CA GLU A 381 -39.74 -12.77 -1.81
C GLU A 381 -41.24 -12.92 -2.07
N ASP A 382 -41.59 -13.77 -3.04
CA ASP A 382 -42.98 -14.13 -3.34
C ASP A 382 -43.53 -15.09 -2.26
N ASP A 383 -43.70 -14.57 -1.05
CA ASP A 383 -44.29 -15.27 0.10
C ASP A 383 -45.45 -14.49 0.74
N ASP A 384 -46.01 -15.01 1.83
CA ASP A 384 -47.16 -14.41 2.53
C ASP A 384 -46.75 -13.24 3.46
N SER A 385 -45.75 -12.43 3.06
CA SER A 385 -45.28 -11.26 3.81
C SER A 385 -45.06 -10.05 2.91
N LEU A 386 -45.36 -8.87 3.43
CA LEU A 386 -45.00 -7.58 2.82
C LEU A 386 -43.64 -7.13 3.36
N ARG A 387 -42.77 -6.65 2.47
CA ARG A 387 -41.45 -6.14 2.82
C ARG A 387 -41.29 -4.71 2.37
N PHE A 388 -40.78 -3.85 3.24
CA PHE A 388 -40.61 -2.43 2.95
C PHE A 388 -39.22 -1.95 3.32
N ILE A 389 -38.69 -1.01 2.54
CA ILE A 389 -37.43 -0.30 2.85
C ILE A 389 -37.81 1.02 3.49
N CYS A 390 -37.72 1.12 4.82
CA CYS A 390 -38.14 2.29 5.57
C CYS A 390 -36.95 3.24 5.82
N ARG A 391 -37.08 4.50 5.40
CA ARG A 391 -36.14 5.59 5.68
C ARG A 391 -36.76 6.61 6.59
N LEU A 392 -36.04 6.96 7.66
CA LEU A 392 -36.46 8.02 8.56
C LEU A 392 -36.13 9.40 7.96
N THR A 393 -37.12 10.27 7.81
CA THR A 393 -36.90 11.68 7.50
C THR A 393 -36.89 12.50 8.79
N MET A 394 -35.94 13.43 8.90
CA MET A 394 -35.88 14.36 10.01
C MET A 394 -36.88 15.50 9.81
N SER A 395 -37.49 15.94 10.91
CA SER A 395 -38.28 17.17 10.91
C SER A 395 -37.34 18.37 10.83
N SER A 396 -37.78 19.48 10.24
CA SER A 396 -36.99 20.71 10.06
C SER A 396 -36.55 21.37 11.38
N ILE A 397 -37.02 20.88 12.54
CA ILE A 397 -36.74 21.41 13.87
C ILE A 397 -35.41 20.86 14.44
N ASP A 398 -34.94 19.71 13.93
CA ASP A 398 -33.73 19.01 14.42
C ASP A 398 -32.44 19.36 13.66
N LEU A 399 -32.50 20.29 12.69
CA LEU A 399 -31.37 20.71 11.86
C LEU A 399 -30.54 21.81 12.53
N ASN A 400 -29.74 21.46 13.54
CA ASN A 400 -28.61 22.29 13.93
C ASN A 400 -27.48 22.07 12.91
N SER A 401 -27.28 23.05 12.01
CA SER A 401 -26.17 23.41 11.09
C SER A 401 -24.98 22.48 10.72
N ASP A 402 -24.83 21.28 11.27
CA ASP A 402 -23.83 20.28 10.87
C ASP A 402 -24.44 19.36 9.80
N SER A 403 -24.15 19.72 8.55
CA SER A 403 -24.54 19.07 7.30
C SER A 403 -24.02 17.63 7.09
N SER A 404 -23.90 16.80 8.13
CA SER A 404 -23.24 15.48 8.03
C SER A 404 -24.17 14.27 8.19
N CYS A 405 -25.48 14.46 8.35
CA CYS A 405 -26.45 13.36 8.30
C CYS A 405 -26.81 13.02 6.84
N ASP A 406 -25.81 12.68 6.02
CA ASP A 406 -26.02 12.44 4.58
C ASP A 406 -26.73 11.10 4.30
N PHE A 407 -26.90 10.23 5.31
CA PHE A 407 -27.47 8.90 5.13
C PHE A 407 -28.40 8.48 6.28
N PRO A 408 -29.70 8.82 6.24
CA PRO A 408 -30.66 8.24 7.16
C PRO A 408 -30.66 6.70 7.01
N PRO A 409 -30.77 5.94 8.11
CA PRO A 409 -30.82 4.49 8.05
C PRO A 409 -31.91 3.97 7.13
N ARG A 410 -31.56 2.95 6.35
CA ARG A 410 -32.49 2.16 5.55
C ARG A 410 -32.78 0.88 6.30
N GLU A 411 -33.94 0.78 6.92
CA GLU A 411 -34.33 -0.46 7.62
C GLU A 411 -35.31 -1.29 6.80
N TYR A 412 -35.08 -2.59 6.76
CA TYR A 412 -35.94 -3.55 6.08
C TYR A 412 -36.96 -4.08 7.07
N ILE A 413 -38.22 -3.79 6.82
CA ILE A 413 -39.34 -4.14 7.70
C ILE A 413 -40.18 -5.19 7.00
N VAL A 414 -40.49 -6.27 7.70
CA VAL A 414 -41.33 -7.36 7.21
C VAL A 414 -42.57 -7.44 8.08
N VAL A 415 -43.75 -7.43 7.45
CA VAL A 415 -45.05 -7.51 8.12
C VAL A 415 -45.96 -8.52 7.38
N PRO A 416 -46.91 -9.18 8.07
CA PRO A 416 -47.84 -10.10 7.41
C PRO A 416 -48.81 -9.36 6.46
N LEU A 417 -49.41 -10.08 5.51
CA LEU A 417 -50.35 -9.52 4.51
C LEU A 417 -51.57 -8.80 5.13
N TYR A 418 -52.00 -9.19 6.33
CA TYR A 418 -53.12 -8.57 7.03
C TYR A 418 -52.71 -7.39 7.94
N ALA A 419 -51.44 -6.99 7.91
CA ALA A 419 -50.96 -5.87 8.72
C ALA A 419 -51.62 -4.56 8.30
N THR A 420 -51.97 -3.77 9.31
CA THR A 420 -52.52 -2.43 9.14
C THR A 420 -51.40 -1.39 9.02
N ILE A 421 -51.76 -0.16 8.61
CA ILE A 421 -50.83 0.98 8.62
C ILE A 421 -50.26 1.21 10.02
N GLY A 422 -51.09 1.08 11.06
CA GLY A 422 -50.68 1.16 12.46
C GLY A 422 -49.68 0.07 12.85
N ASP A 423 -49.90 -1.17 12.42
CA ASP A 423 -48.96 -2.28 12.67
C ASP A 423 -47.59 -2.01 12.04
N LEU A 424 -47.56 -1.46 10.82
CA LEU A 424 -46.31 -1.09 10.15
C LEU A 424 -45.58 0.04 10.88
N LYS A 425 -46.28 1.08 11.33
CA LYS A 425 -45.67 2.16 12.15
C LYS A 425 -45.01 1.59 13.41
N ILE A 426 -45.69 0.68 14.10
CA ILE A 426 -45.16 -0.01 15.30
C ILE A 426 -43.95 -0.87 14.95
N ALA A 427 -44.02 -1.64 13.86
CA ALA A 427 -42.92 -2.49 13.41
C ALA A 427 -41.67 -1.68 13.06
N ILE A 428 -41.81 -0.58 12.32
CA ILE A 428 -40.73 0.36 11.99
C ILE A 428 -40.11 0.91 13.29
N GLN A 429 -40.95 1.40 14.20
CA GLN A 429 -40.51 1.96 15.47
C GLN A 429 -39.69 0.95 16.27
N HIS A 430 -40.18 -0.28 16.39
CA HIS A 430 -39.51 -1.33 17.13
C HIS A 430 -38.16 -1.70 16.52
N ALA A 431 -38.13 -1.96 15.20
CA ALA A 431 -36.91 -2.33 14.49
C ALA A 431 -35.81 -1.26 14.63
N MET A 432 -36.16 0.02 14.48
CA MET A 432 -35.21 1.12 14.62
C MET A 432 -34.70 1.28 16.07
N ARG A 433 -35.59 1.15 17.07
CA ARG A 433 -35.24 1.19 18.50
C ARG A 433 -34.32 0.05 18.94
N GLU A 434 -34.50 -1.13 18.38
CA GLU A 434 -33.65 -2.30 18.67
C GLU A 434 -32.30 -2.24 17.95
N THR A 435 -32.25 -1.52 16.83
CA THR A 435 -31.05 -1.46 15.99
C THR A 435 -30.10 -0.35 16.44
N TYR A 436 -30.59 0.86 16.69
CA TYR A 436 -29.74 2.03 16.90
C TYR A 436 -29.91 2.63 18.30
N PHE A 437 -28.80 3.05 18.93
CA PHE A 437 -28.86 3.76 20.21
C PHE A 437 -29.57 5.12 20.09
N VAL A 438 -29.25 5.88 19.03
CA VAL A 438 -29.84 7.21 18.78
C VAL A 438 -31.36 7.18 18.61
N MET A 439 -31.93 6.02 18.27
CA MET A 439 -33.36 5.82 18.02
C MET A 439 -34.11 5.19 19.20
N GLU A 440 -33.49 5.06 20.38
CA GLU A 440 -34.11 4.36 21.53
C GLU A 440 -35.48 4.92 21.94
N LYS A 441 -35.68 6.23 21.78
CA LYS A 441 -36.93 6.93 22.10
C LYS A 441 -37.76 7.30 20.86
N LEU A 442 -37.39 6.78 19.68
CA LEU A 442 -38.06 7.09 18.42
C LEU A 442 -39.56 6.83 18.50
N LEU A 443 -40.39 7.81 18.18
CA LEU A 443 -41.83 7.65 18.02
C LEU A 443 -42.19 7.92 16.56
N VAL A 444 -42.71 6.89 15.88
CA VAL A 444 -43.14 7.01 14.48
C VAL A 444 -44.52 7.65 14.45
N THR A 445 -44.64 8.79 13.76
CA THR A 445 -45.90 9.53 13.67
C THR A 445 -46.63 9.23 12.37
N GLU A 446 -45.90 9.14 11.27
CA GLU A 446 -46.49 9.18 9.94
C GLU A 446 -45.60 8.47 8.92
N ILE A 447 -46.23 7.91 7.89
CA ILE A 447 -45.56 7.37 6.70
C ILE A 447 -46.05 8.23 5.54
N LEU A 448 -45.12 8.92 4.86
CA LEU A 448 -45.45 10.00 3.93
C LEU A 448 -46.27 9.51 2.71
N ASP A 449 -46.06 8.27 2.29
CA ASP A 449 -46.79 7.71 1.14
C ASP A 449 -48.24 7.34 1.47
N MET A 450 -48.63 7.43 2.75
CA MET A 450 -49.95 7.05 3.26
C MET A 450 -50.58 8.18 4.10
N GLU A 451 -50.21 9.44 3.82
CA GLU A 451 -50.81 10.61 4.47
C GLU A 451 -52.33 10.66 4.19
N GLY A 452 -53.13 10.82 5.25
CA GLY A 452 -54.59 10.91 5.17
C GLY A 452 -55.36 9.59 5.25
N LEU A 453 -54.67 8.45 5.27
CA LEU A 453 -55.28 7.14 5.54
C LEU A 453 -55.39 6.86 7.04
N GLN A 454 -56.35 6.02 7.43
CA GLN A 454 -56.55 5.62 8.83
C GLN A 454 -55.61 4.47 9.22
N ASP A 455 -55.17 4.45 10.48
CA ASP A 455 -54.20 3.46 10.96
C ASP A 455 -54.74 2.03 10.90
N GLU A 456 -56.06 1.83 10.90
CA GLU A 456 -56.74 0.53 10.80
C GLU A 456 -56.81 -0.04 9.38
N GLU A 457 -56.45 0.75 8.36
CA GLU A 457 -56.48 0.29 6.97
C GLU A 457 -55.40 -0.77 6.72
N VAL A 458 -55.77 -1.84 6.01
CA VAL A 458 -54.87 -2.96 5.69
C VAL A 458 -53.93 -2.56 4.54
N LEU A 459 -52.63 -2.79 4.71
CA LEU A 459 -51.60 -2.40 3.73
C LEU A 459 -51.77 -3.10 2.37
N PHE A 460 -52.24 -4.35 2.40
CA PHE A 460 -52.41 -5.15 1.21
C PHE A 460 -53.42 -4.52 0.25
N GLY A 461 -52.96 -4.18 -0.95
CA GLY A 461 -53.75 -3.50 -1.97
C GLY A 461 -53.66 -1.97 -1.92
N ILE A 462 -53.15 -1.39 -0.83
CA ILE A 462 -52.86 0.06 -0.72
C ILE A 462 -51.45 0.34 -1.26
N ILE A 463 -50.48 -0.47 -0.84
CA ILE A 463 -49.07 -0.27 -1.19
C ILE A 463 -48.43 -1.58 -1.67
N GLU A 464 -47.58 -1.45 -2.68
CA GLU A 464 -46.83 -2.59 -3.24
C GLU A 464 -45.70 -3.01 -2.29
N SER A 465 -45.51 -4.32 -2.12
CA SER A 465 -44.33 -4.86 -1.45
C SER A 465 -43.05 -4.49 -2.21
N GLY A 466 -41.94 -4.40 -1.49
CA GLY A 466 -40.64 -3.98 -1.98
C GLY A 466 -40.46 -2.47 -2.17
N ARG A 467 -41.48 -1.66 -1.85
CA ARG A 467 -41.42 -0.20 -1.91
C ARG A 467 -40.50 0.40 -0.84
N GLU A 468 -39.88 1.51 -1.19
CA GLU A 468 -39.19 2.38 -0.25
C GLU A 468 -40.17 3.40 0.34
N LEU A 469 -40.24 3.47 1.67
CA LEU A 469 -41.18 4.31 2.41
C LEU A 469 -40.42 5.36 3.22
N TRP A 470 -40.90 6.60 3.15
CA TRP A 470 -40.40 7.69 3.99
C TRP A 470 -41.24 7.79 5.26
N VAL A 471 -40.56 7.80 6.40
CA VAL A 471 -41.18 7.73 7.72
C VAL A 471 -40.81 8.97 8.50
N ARG A 472 -41.81 9.65 9.06
CA ARG A 472 -41.62 10.77 9.98
C ARG A 472 -41.76 10.28 11.41
N GLY A 473 -40.88 10.77 12.28
CA GLY A 473 -40.91 10.49 13.70
C GLY A 473 -40.09 11.51 14.49
N PHE A 474 -40.19 11.44 15.80
CA PHE A 474 -39.44 12.29 16.73
C PHE A 474 -38.77 11.45 17.83
N GLY A 475 -37.87 12.06 18.61
CA GLY A 475 -37.21 11.39 19.73
C GLY A 475 -35.84 10.78 19.39
N LEU A 476 -35.13 11.35 18.42
CA LEU A 476 -33.72 11.03 18.19
C LEU A 476 -32.82 11.72 19.23
N ASP A 477 -31.88 10.97 19.79
CA ASP A 477 -30.86 11.49 20.71
C ASP A 477 -29.67 12.11 19.96
N LEU A 478 -29.92 13.22 19.25
CA LEU A 478 -28.91 13.89 18.42
C LEU A 478 -27.89 14.68 19.24
N GLU A 479 -28.19 14.99 20.49
CA GLU A 479 -27.31 15.71 21.41
C GLU A 479 -26.14 14.85 21.90
N ASN A 480 -26.23 13.53 21.76
CA ASN A 480 -25.19 12.61 22.18
C ASN A 480 -24.02 12.56 21.19
N ASP A 481 -22.82 12.81 21.69
CA ASP A 481 -21.58 12.76 20.88
C ASP A 481 -21.16 11.33 20.50
N LEU A 482 -21.69 10.29 21.16
CA LEU A 482 -21.40 8.87 20.87
C LEU A 482 -22.39 8.24 19.87
N ARG A 483 -23.10 9.05 19.08
CA ARG A 483 -24.12 8.56 18.14
C ARG A 483 -23.54 7.81 16.94
N TYR A 484 -22.28 8.07 16.58
CA TYR A 484 -21.64 7.45 15.43
C TYR A 484 -20.53 6.46 15.82
N GLU A 485 -20.30 5.45 14.97
CA GLU A 485 -19.27 4.42 15.12
C GLU A 485 -17.85 5.03 15.20
N GLY A 486 -17.67 6.27 14.74
CA GLY A 486 -16.47 7.10 14.87
C GLY A 486 -16.14 7.57 16.29
N GLY A 487 -17.07 7.44 17.25
CA GLY A 487 -16.93 7.98 18.60
C GLY A 487 -17.16 9.49 18.67
N THR A 488 -16.70 10.12 19.76
CA THR A 488 -16.87 11.57 20.03
C THR A 488 -15.87 12.45 19.26
N GLU A 489 -14.82 11.85 18.69
CA GLU A 489 -13.73 12.60 18.07
C GLU A 489 -14.12 13.07 16.66
N LYS A 490 -14.44 14.36 16.52
CA LYS A 490 -14.60 15.03 15.21
C LYS A 490 -13.24 15.37 14.60
N TRP A 491 -12.42 14.36 14.35
CA TRP A 491 -11.19 14.52 13.56
C TRP A 491 -11.51 14.85 12.10
N THR A 492 -10.92 15.93 11.58
CA THR A 492 -11.12 16.36 10.19
C THR A 492 -9.93 15.94 9.34
N VAL A 493 -10.17 15.11 8.32
CA VAL A 493 -9.14 14.73 7.35
C VAL A 493 -9.21 15.66 6.14
N LYS A 494 -8.09 16.28 5.78
CA LYS A 494 -7.97 17.07 4.55
C LYS A 494 -6.55 16.98 4.02
N CYS A 495 -6.33 15.95 3.22
CA CYS A 495 -5.04 15.66 2.62
C CYS A 495 -4.96 16.17 1.16
N LYS A 496 -3.77 16.52 0.68
CA LYS A 496 -3.55 16.98 -0.70
C LYS A 496 -3.81 15.91 -1.77
N CYS A 497 -3.86 14.64 -1.38
CA CYS A 497 -4.29 13.55 -2.25
C CYS A 497 -5.81 13.56 -2.51
N GLY A 498 -6.59 14.35 -1.77
CA GLY A 498 -8.05 14.42 -1.86
C GLY A 498 -8.79 13.56 -0.84
N ALA A 499 -8.10 12.84 0.04
CA ALA A 499 -8.72 12.10 1.14
C ALA A 499 -9.44 13.06 2.11
N ARG A 500 -10.65 12.65 2.51
CA ARG A 500 -11.57 13.40 3.39
C ARG A 500 -11.98 12.62 4.64
N ASP A 501 -11.55 11.38 4.75
CA ASP A 501 -11.80 10.49 5.88
C ASP A 501 -10.61 9.52 6.02
N ASP A 502 -10.58 8.75 7.10
CA ASP A 502 -9.58 7.72 7.34
C ASP A 502 -9.71 6.59 6.30
N ASP A 503 -8.68 6.43 5.48
CA ASP A 503 -8.52 5.39 4.47
C ASP A 503 -7.65 4.21 4.97
N GLY A 504 -7.28 4.20 6.26
CA GLY A 504 -6.46 3.17 6.89
C GLY A 504 -4.96 3.35 6.69
N GLU A 505 -4.52 4.41 6.01
CA GLU A 505 -3.11 4.76 5.91
C GLU A 505 -2.65 5.64 7.08
N ARG A 506 -1.35 5.61 7.38
CA ARG A 506 -0.77 6.36 8.48
C ARG A 506 -1.00 7.88 8.32
N MET A 507 -1.57 8.50 9.36
CA MET A 507 -1.90 9.92 9.39
C MET A 507 -1.15 10.68 10.49
N VAL A 508 -1.10 12.00 10.34
CA VAL A 508 -0.59 12.97 11.31
C VAL A 508 -1.50 14.19 11.35
N ALA A 509 -1.81 14.68 12.55
CA ALA A 509 -2.56 15.92 12.76
C ALA A 509 -1.61 17.12 12.76
N CYS A 510 -2.02 18.22 12.12
CA CYS A 510 -1.30 19.49 12.20
C CYS A 510 -1.51 20.14 13.58
N ASP A 511 -0.43 20.55 14.26
CA ASP A 511 -0.53 21.21 15.58
C ASP A 511 -1.14 22.62 15.56
N ILE A 512 -1.50 23.15 14.39
CA ILE A 512 -2.06 24.50 14.23
C ILE A 512 -3.53 24.46 13.84
N CYS A 513 -3.89 23.65 12.84
CA CYS A 513 -5.27 23.56 12.35
C CYS A 513 -5.95 22.23 12.68
N GLU A 514 -5.28 21.35 13.43
CA GLU A 514 -5.75 20.04 13.90
C GLU A 514 -6.28 19.10 12.81
N THR A 515 -6.02 19.47 11.55
CA THR A 515 -6.44 18.71 10.38
C THR A 515 -5.48 17.57 10.12
N TRP A 516 -6.02 16.38 9.88
CA TRP A 516 -5.29 15.16 9.64
C TRP A 516 -4.89 15.01 8.17
N GLN A 517 -3.65 14.58 7.94
CA GLN A 517 -3.04 14.36 6.63
C GLN A 517 -2.23 13.08 6.64
N HIS A 518 -2.10 12.42 5.49
CA HIS A 518 -1.21 11.27 5.38
C HIS A 518 0.24 11.67 5.63
N THR A 519 0.94 10.94 6.50
CA THR A 519 2.37 11.17 6.78
C THR A 519 3.17 11.17 5.48
N ARG A 520 2.88 10.20 4.60
CA ARG A 520 3.54 10.06 3.30
C ARG A 520 3.26 11.23 2.36
N CYS A 521 2.03 11.76 2.33
CA CYS A 521 1.74 12.95 1.54
C CYS A 521 2.51 14.16 2.09
N SER A 522 2.68 14.23 3.40
CA SER A 522 3.48 15.26 4.08
C SER A 522 5.00 15.02 4.02
N GLY A 523 5.47 14.00 3.28
CA GLY A 523 6.89 13.71 3.09
C GLY A 523 7.55 12.91 4.22
N ILE A 524 6.78 12.41 5.18
CA ILE A 524 7.25 11.57 6.29
C ILE A 524 7.13 10.09 5.86
N GLU A 525 8.26 9.40 5.75
CA GLU A 525 8.27 7.99 5.34
C GLU A 525 7.73 7.07 6.45
N GLU A 526 7.29 5.86 6.07
CA GLU A 526 6.72 4.89 7.02
C GLU A 526 7.73 4.47 8.11
N THR A 527 9.03 4.43 7.77
CA THR A 527 10.11 4.12 8.71
C THR A 527 10.52 5.28 9.59
N GLU A 528 10.04 6.48 9.29
CA GLU A 528 10.38 7.70 10.01
C GLU A 528 9.36 7.96 11.14
N ALA A 529 9.87 8.36 12.30
CA ALA A 529 9.01 8.79 13.40
C ALA A 529 8.34 10.12 13.03
N VAL A 530 7.06 10.28 13.38
CA VAL A 530 6.39 11.57 13.21
C VAL A 530 7.12 12.60 14.08
N PRO A 531 7.46 13.79 13.54
CA PRO A 531 8.02 14.88 14.34
C PRO A 531 7.13 15.21 15.54
N ARG A 532 7.72 15.68 16.64
CA ARG A 532 6.95 16.10 17.84
C ARG A 532 6.03 17.28 17.58
N LEU A 533 6.40 18.13 16.62
CA LEU A 533 5.58 19.22 16.12
C LEU A 533 5.52 19.10 14.60
N PHE A 534 4.32 18.99 14.05
CA PHE A 534 4.02 18.92 12.64
C PHE A 534 3.09 20.07 12.23
N VAL A 535 3.55 20.86 11.26
CA VAL A 535 2.77 21.95 10.67
C VAL A 535 2.55 21.64 9.20
N CYS A 536 1.29 21.64 8.76
CA CYS A 536 0.96 21.33 7.37
C CYS A 536 1.38 22.46 6.41
N ASP A 537 1.56 22.12 5.13
CA ASP A 537 1.97 23.08 4.07
C ASP A 537 1.09 24.34 4.02
N ALA A 538 -0.21 24.20 4.28
CA ALA A 538 -1.17 25.32 4.30
C ALA A 538 -0.91 26.27 5.47
N CYS A 539 -0.69 25.75 6.68
CA CYS A 539 -0.35 26.55 7.85
C CYS A 539 1.04 27.16 7.71
N CYS A 540 2.02 26.42 7.18
CA CYS A 540 3.35 26.95 6.86
C CYS A 540 3.28 28.14 5.90
N SER A 541 2.46 28.04 4.84
CA SER A 541 2.28 29.12 3.86
C SER A 541 1.57 30.34 4.45
N SER A 542 0.65 30.13 5.39
CA SER A 542 -0.06 31.22 6.08
C SER A 542 0.79 31.94 7.13
N LEU A 543 1.84 31.29 7.65
CA LEU A 543 2.72 31.83 8.70
C LEU A 543 4.02 32.42 8.15
N ALA A 544 4.34 32.17 6.88
CA ALA A 544 5.49 32.79 6.23
C ALA A 544 5.22 34.29 5.98
N PRO A 545 6.07 35.22 6.46
CA PRO A 545 5.95 36.62 6.07
C PRO A 545 6.19 36.73 4.55
N VAL A 546 5.36 37.52 3.87
CA VAL A 546 5.55 37.89 2.47
C VAL A 546 6.95 38.45 2.31
N GLN A 547 7.87 37.68 1.74
CA GLN A 547 9.20 38.17 1.41
C GLN A 547 9.06 39.14 0.24
N THR A 548 8.96 40.43 0.54
CA THR A 548 9.31 41.49 -0.40
C THR A 548 10.73 41.22 -0.87
N GLN A 549 10.91 41.02 -2.17
CA GLN A 549 12.23 40.94 -2.79
C GLN A 549 13.06 42.15 -2.37
N CYS A 550 14.15 41.92 -1.66
CA CYS A 550 15.22 42.89 -1.54
C CYS A 550 16.54 42.15 -1.71
N SER A 551 17.04 42.23 -2.94
CA SER A 551 18.46 42.12 -3.27
C SER A 551 19.30 42.82 -2.21
N PHE A 552 20.31 42.18 -1.61
CA PHE A 552 21.62 42.81 -1.42
C PHE A 552 22.73 41.78 -1.15
N THR A 553 23.76 41.94 -1.95
CA THR A 553 25.17 41.56 -1.82
C THR A 553 25.71 41.41 -0.40
N TYR A 554 26.53 40.37 -0.22
CA TYR A 554 27.42 40.20 0.92
C TYR A 554 28.43 41.35 1.02
N ASN A 555 28.55 41.93 2.22
CA ASN A 555 29.80 42.54 2.66
C ASN A 555 30.08 42.17 4.12
N TYR A 556 31.29 41.66 4.31
CA TYR A 556 31.97 41.45 5.58
C TYR A 556 32.28 42.82 6.22
N ASP A 557 31.99 43.01 7.51
CA ASP A 557 33.00 43.53 8.44
C ASP A 557 32.59 43.45 9.92
N SER A 558 33.54 43.77 10.77
CA SER A 558 33.85 43.16 12.06
C SER A 558 33.68 44.11 13.27
N HIS A 559 33.55 43.51 14.46
CA HIS A 559 33.85 44.01 15.81
C HIS A 559 32.82 44.79 16.68
N GLN A 560 32.87 44.42 17.98
CA GLN A 560 32.47 45.07 19.25
C GLN A 560 31.03 44.86 19.80
N GLY A 561 30.93 44.10 20.91
CA GLY A 561 29.81 44.15 21.87
C GLY A 561 29.96 45.31 22.87
N PRO A 562 29.29 45.34 24.04
CA PRO A 562 28.36 44.34 24.64
C PRO A 562 27.02 44.96 25.09
N LEU A 563 25.96 44.15 25.35
CA LEU A 563 24.81 44.61 26.17
C LEU A 563 24.06 43.44 26.87
N MET A 564 24.16 43.48 28.20
CA MET A 564 23.30 43.04 29.31
C MET A 564 22.06 42.15 29.07
N LEU A 565 22.00 41.05 29.84
CA LEU A 565 20.80 40.25 30.17
C LEU A 565 19.92 40.93 31.23
N PRO A 566 18.61 40.61 31.25
CA PRO A 566 17.86 40.50 32.49
C PRO A 566 17.28 39.10 32.73
N HIS A 567 17.77 38.51 33.82
CA HIS A 567 17.13 37.71 34.88
C HIS A 567 15.67 37.17 34.66
N MET A 568 15.54 35.85 34.71
CA MET A 568 14.31 35.09 34.97
C MET A 568 14.18 34.80 36.48
N PRO A 569 12.97 34.69 37.06
CA PRO A 569 12.79 34.03 38.35
C PRO A 569 12.42 32.54 38.18
N GLU A 570 13.23 31.67 38.79
CA GLU A 570 12.88 30.29 39.14
C GLU A 570 11.93 30.31 40.37
N VAL A 571 11.00 29.35 40.51
CA VAL A 571 10.98 28.23 41.49
C VAL A 571 9.45 27.94 41.69
N ASP A 572 8.86 26.75 41.87
CA ASP A 572 9.29 25.47 42.43
C ASP A 572 8.45 24.33 41.86
N MET A 573 9.03 23.13 41.82
CA MET A 573 8.35 21.86 41.58
C MET A 573 8.61 20.95 42.77
N GLY A 574 7.56 20.70 43.56
CA GLY A 574 7.56 19.60 44.51
C GLY A 574 6.54 19.76 45.63
N LEU A 575 5.46 18.96 45.57
CA LEU A 575 5.21 17.88 46.54
C LEU A 575 3.78 17.29 46.43
N LEU A 576 3.77 15.95 46.46
CA LEU A 576 2.82 15.05 47.15
C LEU A 576 1.50 14.65 46.49
N TYR A 577 1.52 13.41 45.97
CA TYR A 577 0.75 12.23 46.43
C TYR A 577 -0.74 12.36 46.84
N CYS A 578 -1.51 11.42 46.28
CA CYS A 578 -2.74 10.78 46.79
C CYS A 578 -4.04 11.61 46.84
N LYS A 579 -4.92 11.35 45.86
CA LYS A 579 -6.11 10.50 46.04
C LYS A 579 -6.72 10.12 44.70
#